data_AF-A0AAV8ZMX7-F1
#
_entry.id   AF-A0AAV8ZMX7-F1
#
_cell.length_a   1.000
_cell.length_b   1.000
_cell.length_c   1.000
_cell.angle_alpha   90.00
_cell.angle_beta   90.00
_cell.angle_gamma   90.00
#
_symmetry.space_group_name_H-M   'P 1'
#
loop_
_entity.id
_entity.type
_entity.pdbx_description
1 polymer ?
#
loop_
_entity_poly.entity_id
_entity_poly.type
_entity_poly.pdbx_seq_one_letter_code
_entity_poly.pdbx_strand_id
1 'polypeptide(L)' 'MLQEELDTVAREWNMHRISSSRNSTAPKGRPFLMYHTPEVYGTIDYLCEVTQEENSICSALCIFSDKIPCDSDV' A
#
# COMPACT_ATOMS: atom_id res chain seq x y z
N MET A 1 -9.25 9.84 -8.11
CA MET A 1 -9.45 9.96 -6.66
C MET A 1 -8.38 9.09 -6.01
N LEU A 2 -7.59 9.58 -5.05
CA LEU A 2 -6.40 8.87 -4.54
C LEU A 2 -6.71 7.45 -4.02
N GLN A 3 -7.85 7.28 -3.36
CA GLN A 3 -8.25 5.98 -2.81
C GLN A 3 -8.52 4.95 -3.90
N GLU A 4 -9.17 5.34 -5.00
CA GLU A 4 -9.46 4.43 -6.12
C GLU A 4 -8.16 3.94 -6.78
N GLU A 5 -7.14 4.79 -6.85
CA GLU A 5 -5.81 4.41 -7.36
C GLU A 5 -5.12 3.43 -6.40
N LEU A 6 -5.13 3.69 -5.10
CA LEU A 6 -4.59 2.79 -4.07
C LEU A 6 -5.30 1.44 -4.08
N ASP A 7 -6.63 1.43 -4.17
CA ASP A 7 -7.44 0.21 -4.23
C ASP A 7 -7.13 -0.60 -5.50
N THR A 8 -6.89 0.09 -6.62
CA THR A 8 -6.48 -0.54 -7.89
C THR A 8 -5.11 -1.18 -7.76
N VAL A 9 -4.12 -0.44 -7.23
CA VAL A 9 -2.76 -0.98 -6.99
C VAL A 9 -2.80 -2.17 -6.06
N ALA A 10 -3.57 -2.09 -4.97
CA ALA A 10 -3.74 -3.19 -4.03
C ALA A 10 -4.37 -4.42 -4.72
N ARG A 11 -5.38 -4.22 -5.57
CA ARG A 11 -6.03 -5.30 -6.32
C ARG A 11 -5.07 -5.99 -7.29
N GLU A 12 -4.34 -5.24 -8.09
CA GLU A 12 -3.36 -5.78 -9.04
C GLU A 12 -2.23 -6.54 -8.31
N TRP A 13 -1.69 -5.94 -7.25
CA TRP A 13 -0.70 -6.59 -6.39
C TRP A 13 -1.19 -7.92 -5.82
N ASN A 14 -2.45 -7.95 -5.39
CA ASN A 14 -3.06 -9.14 -4.80
C ASN A 14 -3.42 -10.22 -5.82
N MET A 15 -3.57 -9.87 -7.10
CA MET A 15 -3.80 -10.82 -8.20
C MET A 15 -2.51 -11.57 -8.55
N HIS A 16 -1.34 -10.97 -8.33
CA HIS A 16 -0.07 -11.60 -8.66
C HIS A 16 0.22 -12.80 -7.77
N ARG A 17 0.41 -13.96 -8.41
CA ARG A 17 0.76 -15.20 -7.71
C ARG A 17 2.23 -15.15 -7.27
N ILE A 18 2.46 -14.92 -5.97
CA ILE A 18 3.79 -14.98 -5.36
C ILE A 18 4.27 -16.45 -5.35
N SER A 19 5.10 -16.80 -6.33
CA SER A 19 5.67 -18.14 -6.49
C SER A 19 7.11 -18.20 -5.97
N SER A 20 7.54 -19.39 -5.53
CA SER A 20 8.91 -19.59 -5.05
C SER A 20 9.92 -19.54 -6.19
N SER A 21 11.00 -18.79 -5.99
CA SER A 21 12.22 -18.99 -6.76
C SER A 21 12.88 -20.33 -6.40
N ARG A 22 13.79 -20.81 -7.24
CA ARG A 22 14.41 -22.15 -7.15
C ARG A 22 15.17 -22.39 -5.82
N ASN A 23 15.52 -21.33 -5.09
CA ASN A 23 16.26 -21.38 -3.83
C ASN A 23 15.54 -20.66 -2.66
N SER A 24 14.20 -20.53 -2.71
CA SER A 24 13.46 -19.81 -1.65
C SER A 24 13.50 -20.58 -0.32
N THR A 25 14.06 -19.96 0.72
CA THR A 25 14.01 -20.45 2.11
C THR A 25 12.77 -19.96 2.87
N ALA A 26 12.03 -19.00 2.32
CA ALA A 26 10.84 -18.43 2.94
C ALA A 26 9.54 -19.13 2.51
N PRO A 27 8.49 -19.12 3.37
CA PRO A 27 7.14 -19.58 3.03
C PRO A 27 6.60 -18.91 1.77
N LYS A 28 5.83 -19.66 0.98
CA LYS A 28 5.30 -19.20 -0.31
C LYS A 28 3.94 -18.53 -0.14
N GLY A 29 3.60 -17.66 -1.09
CA GLY A 29 2.29 -17.02 -1.13
C GLY A 29 2.20 -15.78 -0.24
N ARG A 30 1.02 -15.18 -0.22
CA ARG A 30 0.74 -14.01 0.61
C ARG A 30 0.41 -14.45 2.04
N PRO A 31 0.89 -13.74 3.09
CA PRO A 31 0.53 -14.02 4.47
C PRO A 31 -0.95 -13.70 4.72
N PHE A 32 -1.85 -14.60 4.31
CA PHE A 32 -3.29 -14.40 4.46
C PHE A 32 -3.69 -14.40 5.94
N LEU A 33 -3.29 -15.43 6.69
CA LEU A 33 -3.63 -15.56 8.11
C LEU A 33 -2.99 -14.47 8.98
N MET A 34 -1.73 -14.13 8.74
CA MET A 34 -1.06 -13.07 9.52
C MET A 34 -1.70 -11.69 9.31
N TYR A 35 -2.28 -11.43 8.14
CA TYR A 35 -2.94 -10.16 7.82
C TYR A 35 -4.38 -10.11 8.35
N HIS A 36 -5.16 -11.19 8.22
CA HIS A 36 -6.59 -11.18 8.58
C HIS A 36 -6.87 -11.60 10.02
N THR A 37 -5.93 -12.29 10.66
CA THR A 37 -6.06 -12.80 12.05
C THR A 37 -4.74 -12.57 12.81
N PRO A 38 -4.32 -11.31 13.01
CA PRO A 38 -3.08 -10.97 13.72
C PRO A 38 -3.02 -11.56 15.14
N GLU A 39 -4.16 -11.73 15.80
CA GLU A 39 -4.29 -12.28 17.15
C GLU A 39 -3.76 -13.71 17.29
N VAL A 40 -3.84 -14.52 16.23
CA VAL A 40 -3.30 -15.89 16.20
C VAL A 40 -1.78 -15.89 16.36
N TYR A 41 -1.13 -14.79 15.99
CA TYR A 41 0.32 -14.62 16.05
C TYR A 41 0.76 -13.74 17.24
N GLY A 42 -0.15 -13.41 18.15
CA GLY A 42 0.15 -12.54 19.29
C GLY A 42 0.46 -11.09 18.88
N THR A 43 0.02 -10.67 17.70
CA THR A 43 0.11 -9.28 17.23
C THR A 43 -1.29 -8.67 17.15
N ILE A 44 -1.35 -7.36 16.97
CA ILE A 44 -2.59 -6.60 16.77
C ILE A 44 -2.70 -6.11 15.33
N ASP A 45 -3.88 -5.66 14.96
CA ASP A 45 -4.09 -4.97 13.69
C ASP A 45 -3.49 -3.56 13.73
N TYR A 46 -2.73 -3.23 12.69
CA TYR A 46 -2.09 -1.92 12.49
C TYR A 46 -2.64 -1.21 11.25
N LEU A 47 -3.73 -1.70 10.67
CA LEU A 47 -4.40 -1.01 9.57
C LEU A 47 -4.86 0.38 10.02
N CYS A 48 -4.45 1.39 9.24
CA CYS A 48 -4.92 2.76 9.41
C CYS A 48 -6.03 2.97 8.38
N GLU A 49 -7.28 2.98 8.84
CA GLU A 49 -8.41 3.32 7.98
C GLU A 49 -8.37 4.82 7.69
N VAL A 50 -8.19 5.18 6.41
CA VAL A 50 -8.26 6.57 5.98
C VAL A 50 -9.72 6.91 5.71
N THR A 51 -10.26 7.86 6.46
CA THR A 51 -11.61 8.35 6.25
C THR A 51 -11.70 9.17 4.96
N GLN A 52 -12.90 9.24 4.39
CA GLN A 52 -13.13 10.06 3.19
C GLN A 52 -12.84 11.56 3.43
N GLU A 53 -13.01 12.02 4.68
CA GLU A 53 -12.68 13.38 5.10
C GLU A 53 -11.17 13.63 5.07
N GLU A 54 -10.37 12.75 5.68
CA GLU A 54 -8.90 12.82 5.64
C GLU A 54 -8.37 12.78 4.21
N ASN A 55 -8.95 11.93 3.37
CA ASN A 55 -8.58 11.84 1.96
C ASN A 55 -8.92 13.12 1.18
N SER A 56 -10.05 13.75 1.49
CA SER A 56 -10.46 15.03 0.90
C SER A 56 -9.51 16.16 1.30
N ILE A 57 -9.11 16.20 2.57
CA ILE A 57 -8.12 17.16 3.08
C ILE A 57 -6.76 16.94 2.39
N CYS A 58 -6.26 15.71 2.34
CA CYS A 58 -5.01 15.39 1.65
C CYS A 58 -5.07 15.79 0.17
N SER A 59 -6.17 15.49 -0.54
CA SER A 59 -6.34 15.87 -1.94
C SER A 59 -6.35 17.39 -2.14
N ALA A 60 -6.99 18.14 -1.24
CA ALA A 60 -7.00 19.61 -1.30
C ALA A 60 -5.63 20.24 -1.02
N LEU A 61 -4.82 19.59 -0.17
CA LEU A 61 -3.46 20.02 0.18
C LEU A 61 -2.38 19.49 -0.76
N CYS A 62 -2.69 18.49 -1.59
CA CYS A 62 -1.77 17.91 -2.55
C CYS A 62 -1.64 18.82 -3.79
N ILE A 63 -1.00 19.97 -3.59
CA ILE A 63 -0.73 20.93 -4.65
C ILE A 63 0.55 20.49 -5.36
N PHE A 64 0.45 20.12 -6.63
CA PHE A 64 1.62 19.91 -7.46
C PHE A 64 2.39 21.25 -7.57
N SER A 65 3.65 21.26 -7.14
CA SER A 65 4.48 22.46 -7.18
C SER A 65 4.97 22.72 -8.61
N ASP A 66 4.14 23.32 -9.44
CA ASP A 66 4.48 23.71 -10.82
C ASP A 66 5.63 24.74 -10.93
N LYS A 67 6.03 25.36 -9.80
CA LYS A 67 6.89 26.56 -9.81
C LYS A 67 8.32 26.35 -9.31
N ILE A 68 8.71 25.13 -8.96
CA ILE A 68 10.07 24.82 -8.51
C ILE A 68 10.53 23.58 -9.26
N PRO A 69 11.42 23.71 -10.26
CA PRO A 69 12.01 22.54 -10.89
C PRO A 69 12.74 21.73 -9.80
N CYS A 70 12.46 20.44 -9.75
CA CYS A 70 13.02 19.52 -8.74
C CYS A 70 14.55 19.34 -8.88
N ASP A 71 15.12 19.82 -9.99
CA ASP A 71 16.54 19.85 -10.25
C ASP A 71 16.90 21.23 -10.79
N SER A 72 17.97 21.82 -10.27
CA SER A 72 18.60 22.97 -10.91
C SER A 72 19.53 22.39 -11.96
N ASP A 73 19.06 22.32 -13.22
CA ASP A 73 19.88 21.90 -14.36
C ASP A 73 21.26 22.59 -14.28
N VAL A 74 22.33 21.77 -14.20
CA VAL A 74 23.73 22.19 -14.28
C VAL A 74 24.13 22.43 -15.72
#